data_AF-A0A2D8R3Y1-F1
#
_entry.id   AF-A0A2D8R3Y1-F1
#
_cell.length_a   1.000
_cell.length_b   1.000
_cell.length_c   1.000
_cell.angle_alpha   90.00
_cell.angle_beta   90.00
_cell.angle_gamma   90.00
#
_symmetry.space_group_name_H-M   'P 1'
#
loop_
_entity.id
_entity.type
_entity.pdbx_description
1 polymer ?
#
loop_
_entity_poly.entity_id
_entity_poly.type
_entity_poly.pdbx_seq_one_letter_code
_entity_poly.pdbx_strand_id
1 'polypeptide(L)'
;MTSANASRIKQKLRNGEVIYSAWMTFQSAAVAEVIAGTGFDVVLIDMEHTSMNLETLEASIATMSRWDPTTIVRVPSHDRGMIKRVLDLGVDGIMAPMVMNAAQARDIVAACKYPPTGVRGYGPRRASNYFRDPDYFAHANENTIVMVQIEHPDAAMNAQEIANVAGLDVLCLGPADLAVNCGHLHDADHPAVQGAVDMVFQAARSAGIPVCMGRYEPASAQRDLVENGARFVIASDDLVVLRSGLEGHLRDARKSVTGALSGGAREETRPSY
;
A
#
# COMPACT_ATOMS: atom_id res chain seq x y z
N MET A 1 -14.18 17.42 -0.42
CA MET A 1 -14.71 16.21 -1.06
C MET A 1 -13.90 14.97 -0.64
N THR A 2 -13.52 14.85 0.64
CA THR A 2 -12.81 13.65 1.16
C THR A 2 -13.73 12.42 1.27
N SER A 3 -15.05 12.61 1.30
CA SER A 3 -16.03 11.52 1.46
C SER A 3 -16.16 10.59 0.25
N ALA A 4 -15.69 10.98 -0.95
CA ALA A 4 -15.93 10.22 -2.17
C ALA A 4 -14.91 9.09 -2.43
N ASN A 5 -13.65 9.25 -2.01
CA ASN A 5 -12.57 8.35 -2.42
C ASN A 5 -12.64 6.98 -1.74
N ALA A 6 -12.72 6.95 -0.40
CA ALA A 6 -12.88 5.71 0.35
C ALA A 6 -14.11 4.90 -0.11
N SER A 7 -15.25 5.58 -0.26
CA SER A 7 -16.50 4.97 -0.75
C SER A 7 -16.34 4.36 -2.14
N ARG A 8 -15.67 5.07 -3.06
CA ARG A 8 -15.36 4.58 -4.42
C ARG A 8 -14.52 3.30 -4.37
N ILE A 9 -13.44 3.27 -3.59
CA ILE A 9 -12.59 2.07 -3.46
C ILE A 9 -13.35 0.91 -2.86
N LYS A 10 -14.11 1.14 -1.78
CA LYS A 10 -14.94 0.09 -1.17
C LYS A 10 -16.00 -0.44 -2.15
N GLN A 11 -16.56 0.42 -2.99
CA GLN A 11 -17.52 0.00 -4.02
C GLN A 11 -16.85 -0.86 -5.10
N LYS A 12 -15.70 -0.44 -5.65
CA LYS A 12 -14.93 -1.24 -6.61
C LYS A 12 -14.61 -2.63 -6.04
N LEU A 13 -14.16 -2.69 -4.78
CA LEU A 13 -13.87 -3.95 -4.09
C LEU A 13 -15.13 -4.84 -3.95
N ARG A 14 -16.28 -4.27 -3.55
CA ARG A 14 -17.56 -5.00 -3.50
C ARG A 14 -18.01 -5.53 -4.86
N ASN A 15 -17.70 -4.80 -5.94
CA ASN A 15 -17.98 -5.24 -7.31
C ASN A 15 -16.99 -6.32 -7.80
N GLY A 16 -15.98 -6.68 -7.01
CA GLY A 16 -14.93 -7.60 -7.41
C GLY A 16 -13.93 -7.03 -8.40
N GLU A 17 -13.89 -5.70 -8.57
CA GLU A 17 -12.90 -5.01 -9.39
C GLU A 17 -11.52 -5.02 -8.72
N VAL A 18 -10.47 -4.89 -9.53
CA VAL A 18 -9.10 -4.78 -9.04
C VAL A 18 -8.77 -3.33 -8.71
N ILE A 19 -8.22 -3.12 -7.51
CA ILE A 19 -7.60 -1.88 -7.07
C ILE A 19 -6.11 -1.97 -7.35
N TYR A 20 -5.57 -1.02 -8.10
CA TYR A 20 -4.13 -0.90 -8.32
C TYR A 20 -3.56 0.22 -7.46
N SER A 21 -2.57 -0.12 -6.62
CA SER A 21 -1.91 0.84 -5.74
C SER A 21 -0.42 0.95 -5.99
N ALA A 22 0.15 2.11 -5.65
CA ALA A 22 1.59 2.32 -5.59
C ALA A 22 2.04 2.65 -4.18
N TRP A 23 3.15 2.04 -3.77
CA TRP A 23 3.84 2.33 -2.54
C TRP A 23 4.67 3.60 -2.67
N MET A 24 4.52 4.51 -1.72
CA MET A 24 5.29 5.74 -1.57
C MET A 24 6.16 5.64 -0.33
N THR A 25 7.47 5.57 -0.55
CA THR A 25 8.49 5.44 0.51
C THR A 25 9.34 6.69 0.66
N PHE A 26 9.46 7.52 -0.38
CA PHE A 26 10.19 8.79 -0.31
C PHE A 26 9.34 9.91 0.29
N GLN A 27 9.88 10.65 1.26
CA GLN A 27 9.22 11.77 1.95
C GLN A 27 9.27 13.06 1.13
N SER A 28 8.85 13.00 -0.14
CA SER A 28 8.93 14.10 -1.08
C SER A 28 7.56 14.44 -1.63
N ALA A 29 7.15 15.70 -1.46
CA ALA A 29 5.95 16.23 -2.08
C ALA A 29 5.97 16.08 -3.61
N ALA A 30 7.15 16.24 -4.23
CA ALA A 30 7.30 16.05 -5.68
C ALA A 30 7.07 14.59 -6.10
N VAL A 31 7.53 13.62 -5.29
CA VAL A 31 7.26 12.19 -5.55
C VAL A 31 5.77 11.90 -5.37
N ALA A 32 5.15 12.44 -4.32
CA ALA A 32 3.70 12.34 -4.11
C ALA A 32 2.90 12.86 -5.31
N GLU A 33 3.29 14.03 -5.84
CA GLU A 33 2.68 14.65 -7.02
C GLU A 33 2.81 13.79 -8.27
N VAL A 34 4.01 13.23 -8.52
CA VAL A 34 4.25 12.32 -9.64
C VAL A 34 3.36 11.10 -9.54
N ILE A 35 3.33 10.42 -8.39
CA ILE A 35 2.52 9.21 -8.19
C ILE A 35 1.03 9.52 -8.37
N ALA A 36 0.52 10.60 -7.77
CA ALA A 36 -0.88 10.99 -7.89
C ALA A 36 -1.31 11.26 -9.34
N GLY A 37 -0.39 11.72 -10.19
CA GLY A 37 -0.62 11.95 -11.62
C GLY A 37 -0.66 10.70 -12.50
N THR A 38 -0.30 9.51 -11.98
CA THR A 38 -0.18 8.28 -12.79
C THR A 38 -1.51 7.54 -13.01
N GLY A 39 -2.52 7.79 -12.18
CA GLY A 39 -3.82 7.12 -12.26
C GLY A 39 -3.94 5.83 -11.43
N PHE A 40 -3.03 5.55 -10.49
CA PHE A 40 -3.26 4.53 -9.46
C PHE A 40 -4.54 4.85 -8.68
N ASP A 41 -5.29 3.81 -8.31
CA ASP A 41 -6.51 3.94 -7.51
C ASP A 41 -6.20 4.42 -6.09
N VAL A 42 -5.07 3.94 -5.55
CA VAL A 42 -4.61 4.22 -4.18
C VAL A 42 -3.11 4.53 -4.15
N VAL A 43 -2.74 5.57 -3.40
CA VAL A 43 -1.37 5.81 -2.96
C VAL A 43 -1.23 5.25 -1.54
N LEU A 44 -0.39 4.21 -1.40
CA LEU A 44 -0.04 3.61 -0.12
C LEU A 44 1.20 4.32 0.44
N ILE A 45 1.05 5.07 1.53
CA ILE A 45 2.11 5.91 2.09
C ILE A 45 2.69 5.23 3.32
N ASP A 46 4.01 5.08 3.36
CA ASP A 46 4.68 4.32 4.41
C ASP A 46 5.23 5.20 5.53
N MET A 47 4.71 5.02 6.73
CA MET A 47 5.28 5.60 7.95
C MET A 47 5.98 4.56 8.84
N GLU A 48 6.00 3.29 8.47
CA GLU A 48 6.62 2.23 9.27
C GLU A 48 8.11 2.10 8.97
N HIS A 49 8.46 1.96 7.68
CA HIS A 49 9.83 1.69 7.24
C HIS A 49 10.54 2.91 6.66
N THR A 50 10.03 4.11 6.95
CA THR A 50 10.55 5.34 6.38
C THR A 50 10.63 6.45 7.42
N SER A 51 11.25 7.58 7.07
CA SER A 51 11.32 8.76 7.94
C SER A 51 10.09 9.66 7.83
N MET A 52 9.00 9.19 7.21
CA MET A 52 7.76 9.94 7.05
C MET A 52 7.17 10.28 8.43
N ASN A 53 6.99 11.57 8.68
CA ASN A 53 6.35 12.07 9.89
C ASN A 53 5.02 12.77 9.54
N LEU A 54 4.32 13.29 10.54
CA LEU A 54 3.01 13.92 10.32
C LEU A 54 3.09 15.20 9.49
N GLU A 55 4.17 15.96 9.57
CA GLU A 55 4.36 17.20 8.80
C GLU A 55 4.63 16.88 7.32
N THR A 56 5.53 15.92 7.05
CA THR A 56 5.82 15.49 5.67
C THR A 56 4.65 14.74 5.05
N LEU A 57 3.89 13.98 5.84
CA LEU A 57 2.62 13.38 5.41
C LEU A 57 1.62 14.47 5.05
N GLU A 58 1.36 15.46 5.93
CA GLU A 58 0.41 16.54 5.66
C GLU A 58 0.77 17.29 4.37
N ALA A 59 2.05 17.61 4.16
CA ALA A 59 2.54 18.25 2.94
C ALA A 59 2.29 17.38 1.69
N SER A 60 2.51 16.07 1.79
CA SER A 60 2.28 15.13 0.68
C SER A 60 0.79 15.02 0.34
N ILE A 61 -0.08 14.88 1.34
CA ILE A 61 -1.54 14.83 1.13
C ILE A 61 -2.05 16.16 0.56
N ALA A 62 -1.54 17.31 1.02
CA ALA A 62 -1.88 18.60 0.47
C ALA A 62 -1.48 18.73 -1.01
N THR A 63 -0.28 18.28 -1.35
CA THR A 63 0.25 18.33 -2.73
C THR A 63 -0.58 17.48 -3.69
N MET A 64 -0.94 16.27 -3.28
CA MET A 64 -1.74 15.35 -4.11
C MET A 64 -3.20 15.78 -4.31
N SER A 65 -3.71 16.74 -3.52
CA SER A 65 -5.13 17.09 -3.48
C SER A 65 -5.75 17.48 -4.82
N ARG A 66 -4.96 17.98 -5.78
CA ARG A 66 -5.43 18.32 -7.14
C ARG A 66 -5.86 17.10 -7.96
N TRP A 67 -5.26 15.93 -7.71
CA TRP A 67 -5.59 14.68 -8.40
C TRP A 67 -6.61 13.83 -7.65
N ASP A 68 -6.91 14.21 -6.41
CA ASP A 68 -7.86 13.53 -5.52
C ASP A 68 -7.62 12.00 -5.45
N PRO A 69 -6.37 11.52 -5.27
CA PRO A 69 -6.13 10.09 -5.14
C PRO A 69 -6.71 9.58 -3.82
N THR A 70 -7.08 8.30 -3.78
CA THR A 70 -7.31 7.66 -2.49
C THR A 70 -5.97 7.47 -1.79
N THR A 71 -5.88 7.86 -0.52
CA THR A 71 -4.65 7.77 0.27
C THR A 71 -4.84 6.85 1.46
N ILE A 72 -3.98 5.85 1.57
CA ILE A 72 -3.96 4.94 2.71
C ILE A 72 -2.58 4.98 3.32
N VAL A 73 -2.50 5.15 4.64
CA VAL A 73 -1.23 5.26 5.36
C VAL A 73 -0.95 3.99 6.14
N ARG A 74 0.21 3.36 5.89
CA ARG A 74 0.74 2.35 6.79
C ARG A 74 1.29 3.04 8.03
N VAL A 75 0.66 2.81 9.18
CA VAL A 75 1.06 3.40 10.46
C VAL A 75 2.22 2.60 11.08
N PRO A 76 3.10 3.22 11.88
CA PRO A 76 4.28 2.52 12.44
C PRO A 76 3.92 1.52 13.55
N SER A 77 2.72 1.61 14.12
CA SER A 77 2.26 0.74 15.22
C SER A 77 0.75 0.86 15.42
N HIS A 78 0.20 0.05 16.33
CA HIS A 78 -1.22 0.08 16.70
C HIS A 78 -1.57 1.22 17.68
N ASP A 79 -0.69 2.22 17.84
CA ASP A 79 -0.94 3.34 18.74
C ASP A 79 -2.16 4.15 18.30
N ARG A 80 -3.18 4.17 19.16
CA ARG A 80 -4.44 4.90 18.93
C ARG A 80 -4.20 6.40 18.74
N GLY A 81 -3.20 6.97 19.42
CA GLY A 81 -2.84 8.37 19.29
C GLY A 81 -2.36 8.70 17.88
N MET A 82 -1.46 7.88 17.34
CA MET A 82 -0.93 7.97 15.99
C MET A 82 -2.01 7.74 14.94
N ILE A 83 -2.79 6.65 15.03
CA ILE A 83 -3.89 6.35 14.09
C ILE A 83 -4.85 7.54 13.98
N LYS A 84 -5.27 8.11 15.12
CA LYS A 84 -6.13 9.28 15.15
C LYS A 84 -5.50 10.47 14.42
N ARG A 85 -4.24 10.80 14.74
CA ARG A 85 -3.54 11.96 14.15
C ARG A 85 -3.37 11.80 12.64
N VAL A 86 -3.05 10.61 12.16
CA VAL A 86 -2.96 10.29 10.73
C VAL A 86 -4.31 10.50 10.05
N LEU A 87 -5.40 9.95 10.61
CA LEU A 87 -6.73 10.13 10.05
C LEU A 87 -7.21 11.59 10.09
N ASP A 88 -6.77 12.40 11.05
CA ASP A 88 -7.12 13.84 11.15
C ASP A 88 -6.45 14.68 10.05
N LEU A 89 -5.39 14.17 9.41
CA LEU A 89 -4.80 14.77 8.20
C LEU A 89 -5.69 14.55 6.95
N GLY A 90 -6.77 13.79 7.08
CA GLY A 90 -7.74 13.58 5.99
C GLY A 90 -7.30 12.56 4.96
N VAL A 91 -6.60 11.51 5.41
CA VAL A 91 -6.37 10.30 4.61
C VAL A 91 -7.62 9.42 4.60
N ASP A 92 -7.76 8.59 3.58
CA ASP A 92 -8.96 7.77 3.34
C ASP A 92 -8.94 6.45 4.11
N GLY A 93 -7.78 6.04 4.61
CA GLY A 93 -7.65 4.84 5.41
C GLY A 93 -6.28 4.65 6.03
N ILE A 94 -6.18 3.58 6.80
CA ILE A 94 -4.93 3.11 7.40
C ILE A 94 -4.67 1.65 7.06
N MET A 95 -3.40 1.30 7.10
CA MET A 95 -2.90 -0.07 7.13
C MET A 95 -2.11 -0.26 8.42
N ALA A 96 -2.50 -1.23 9.23
CA ALA A 96 -1.80 -1.55 10.48
C ALA A 96 -0.90 -2.78 10.28
N PRO A 97 0.41 -2.68 10.58
CA PRO A 97 1.36 -3.77 10.38
C PRO A 97 1.23 -4.88 11.43
N MET A 98 1.79 -6.06 11.19
CA MET A 98 2.01 -7.10 12.21
C MET A 98 0.79 -7.41 13.13
N VAL A 99 -0.39 -7.59 12.55
CA VAL A 99 -1.61 -7.92 13.32
C VAL A 99 -1.70 -9.42 13.56
N MET A 100 -1.63 -9.82 14.83
CA MET A 100 -1.47 -11.21 15.25
C MET A 100 -2.80 -11.93 15.53
N ASN A 101 -3.85 -11.19 15.89
CA ASN A 101 -5.12 -11.78 16.31
C ASN A 101 -6.32 -10.82 16.16
N ALA A 102 -7.52 -11.37 16.31
CA ALA A 102 -8.77 -10.63 16.14
C ALA A 102 -8.99 -9.53 17.19
N ALA A 103 -8.38 -9.63 18.38
CA ALA A 103 -8.49 -8.58 19.40
C ALA A 103 -7.73 -7.32 18.96
N GLN A 104 -6.51 -7.46 18.47
CA GLN A 104 -5.74 -6.35 17.89
C GLN A 104 -6.49 -5.72 16.71
N ALA A 105 -7.03 -6.53 15.80
CA ALA A 105 -7.83 -6.03 14.68
C ALA A 105 -9.06 -5.24 15.13
N ARG A 106 -9.78 -5.70 16.17
CA ARG A 106 -10.91 -4.94 16.77
C ARG A 106 -10.46 -3.60 17.35
N ASP A 107 -9.34 -3.57 18.06
CA ASP A 107 -8.80 -2.34 18.65
C ASP A 107 -8.39 -1.33 17.56
N ILE A 108 -7.79 -1.80 16.47
CA ILE A 108 -7.42 -1.00 15.30
C ILE A 108 -8.67 -0.42 14.63
N VAL A 109 -9.69 -1.25 14.35
CA VAL A 109 -10.96 -0.78 13.79
C VAL A 109 -11.58 0.27 14.71
N ALA A 110 -11.68 -0.01 16.01
CA ALA A 110 -12.24 0.92 16.98
C ALA A 110 -11.46 2.25 17.02
N ALA A 111 -10.14 2.24 16.87
CA ALA A 111 -9.31 3.45 16.79
C ALA A 111 -9.63 4.32 15.56
N CYS A 112 -10.11 3.70 14.47
CA CYS A 112 -10.42 4.38 13.22
C CYS A 112 -11.82 5.02 13.18
N LYS A 113 -12.76 4.54 14.00
CA LYS A 113 -14.17 4.95 13.96
C LYS A 113 -14.56 5.82 15.16
N TYR A 114 -15.44 6.80 14.95
CA TYR A 114 -16.06 7.60 16.00
C TYR A 114 -17.11 6.79 16.79
N PRO A 115 -17.41 7.18 18.04
CA PRO A 115 -18.51 6.60 18.81
C PRO A 115 -19.86 6.69 18.08
N PRO A 116 -20.78 5.71 18.26
CA PRO A 116 -20.66 4.54 19.15
C PRO A 116 -19.92 3.34 18.54
N THR A 117 -19.57 3.38 17.25
CA THR A 117 -18.91 2.27 16.54
C THR A 117 -17.47 2.04 17.01
N GLY A 118 -16.78 3.11 17.41
CA GLY A 118 -15.40 3.04 17.88
C GLY A 118 -15.09 4.09 18.93
N VAL A 119 -13.82 4.44 19.03
CA VAL A 119 -13.23 5.25 20.10
C VAL A 119 -12.27 6.32 19.57
N ARG A 120 -12.40 6.71 18.29
CA ARG A 120 -11.67 7.83 17.69
C ARG A 120 -12.03 9.14 18.40
N GLY A 121 -11.01 9.89 18.81
CA GLY A 121 -11.19 11.17 19.50
C GLY A 121 -11.69 12.29 18.57
N TYR A 122 -12.54 13.17 19.10
CA TYR A 122 -13.10 14.31 18.37
C TYR A 122 -12.03 15.36 18.04
N GLY A 123 -11.97 15.78 16.78
CA GLY A 123 -11.10 16.86 16.30
C GLY A 123 -10.59 16.69 14.86
N PRO A 124 -11.44 16.35 13.87
CA PRO A 124 -11.00 15.90 12.54
C PRO A 124 -10.22 16.93 11.70
N ARG A 125 -10.13 18.20 12.10
CA ARG A 125 -9.41 19.29 11.38
C ARG A 125 -9.48 19.15 9.86
N ARG A 126 -8.38 18.80 9.18
CA ARG A 126 -8.28 18.70 7.71
C ARG A 126 -9.24 17.65 7.14
N ALA A 127 -9.43 16.51 7.80
CA ALA A 127 -10.36 15.46 7.36
C ALA A 127 -11.80 15.95 7.16
N SER A 128 -12.25 16.89 8.01
CA SER A 128 -13.57 17.55 7.92
C SER A 128 -13.59 18.81 7.03
N ASN A 129 -12.56 19.00 6.20
CA ASN A 129 -12.31 20.26 5.51
C ASN A 129 -12.32 21.47 6.47
N TYR A 130 -11.65 21.34 7.62
CA TYR A 130 -11.62 22.34 8.68
C TYR A 130 -13.02 22.75 9.15
N PHE A 131 -13.87 21.76 9.42
CA PHE A 131 -15.28 21.92 9.84
C PHE A 131 -16.19 22.61 8.81
N ARG A 132 -15.81 22.60 7.53
CA ARG A 132 -16.67 23.10 6.43
C ARG A 132 -17.53 22.00 5.79
N ASP A 133 -17.28 20.73 6.11
CA ASP A 133 -18.19 19.63 5.78
C ASP A 133 -19.19 19.43 6.93
N PRO A 134 -20.46 19.85 6.78
CA PRO A 134 -21.46 19.72 7.85
C PRO A 134 -21.86 18.27 8.12
N ASP A 135 -21.68 17.39 7.13
CA ASP A 135 -22.11 15.99 7.19
C ASP A 135 -20.96 15.04 7.52
N TYR A 136 -19.77 15.56 7.83
CA TYR A 136 -18.55 14.78 8.06
C TYR A 136 -18.79 13.55 8.96
N PHE A 137 -19.40 13.74 10.12
CA PHE A 137 -19.62 12.66 11.08
C PHE A 137 -20.68 11.65 10.65
N ALA A 138 -21.60 12.03 9.75
CA ALA A 138 -22.61 11.12 9.23
C ALA A 138 -21.98 10.02 8.35
N HIS A 139 -20.84 10.33 7.70
CA HIS A 139 -20.21 9.42 6.75
C HIS A 139 -18.78 8.98 7.14
N ALA A 140 -18.12 9.65 8.09
CA ALA A 140 -16.72 9.39 8.44
C ALA A 140 -16.42 7.92 8.79
N ASN A 141 -17.32 7.26 9.52
CA ASN A 141 -17.13 5.85 9.90
C ASN A 141 -17.18 4.92 8.70
N GLU A 142 -18.11 5.16 7.77
CA GLU A 142 -18.25 4.35 6.56
C GLU A 142 -17.11 4.63 5.56
N ASN A 143 -16.67 5.89 5.50
CA ASN A 143 -15.63 6.42 4.61
C ASN A 143 -14.20 6.33 5.16
N THR A 144 -13.95 5.44 6.13
CA THR A 144 -12.59 5.13 6.56
C THR A 144 -12.27 3.68 6.20
N ILE A 145 -11.25 3.46 5.35
CA ILE A 145 -10.74 2.13 5.01
C ILE A 145 -9.83 1.64 6.14
N VAL A 146 -10.08 0.44 6.65
CA VAL A 146 -9.21 -0.21 7.65
C VAL A 146 -8.61 -1.47 7.04
N MET A 147 -7.29 -1.48 6.91
CA MET A 147 -6.51 -2.63 6.45
C MET A 147 -5.61 -3.12 7.59
N VAL A 148 -5.39 -4.43 7.66
CA VAL A 148 -4.42 -5.04 8.59
C VAL A 148 -3.48 -5.96 7.85
N GLN A 149 -2.20 -5.95 8.22
CA GLN A 149 -1.21 -6.84 7.64
C GLN A 149 -1.07 -8.14 8.45
N ILE A 150 -1.06 -9.25 7.72
CA ILE A 150 -0.78 -10.60 8.19
C ILE A 150 0.62 -10.97 7.70
N GLU A 151 1.57 -10.99 8.63
CA GLU A 151 3.01 -11.05 8.35
C GLU A 151 3.74 -12.11 9.19
N HIS A 152 2.98 -12.92 9.93
CA HIS A 152 3.49 -13.96 10.81
C HIS A 152 2.67 -15.25 10.61
N PRO A 153 3.28 -16.45 10.65
CA PRO A 153 2.55 -17.72 10.51
C PRO A 153 1.43 -17.89 11.55
N ASP A 154 1.67 -17.51 12.81
CA ASP A 154 0.61 -17.52 13.83
C ASP A 154 -0.57 -16.58 13.50
N ALA A 155 -0.29 -15.43 12.88
CA ALA A 155 -1.34 -14.53 12.41
C ALA A 155 -2.13 -15.14 11.25
N ALA A 156 -1.47 -15.90 10.37
CA ALA A 156 -2.12 -16.64 9.30
C ALA A 156 -3.06 -17.74 9.84
N MET A 157 -2.67 -18.44 10.91
CA MET A 157 -3.55 -19.40 11.60
C MET A 157 -4.79 -18.71 12.19
N ASN A 158 -4.64 -17.46 12.66
CA ASN A 158 -5.74 -16.64 13.20
C ASN A 158 -6.51 -15.87 12.13
N ALA A 159 -6.15 -15.99 10.84
CA ALA A 159 -6.66 -15.12 9.78
C ALA A 159 -8.18 -15.16 9.66
N GLN A 160 -8.82 -16.31 9.89
CA GLN A 160 -10.28 -16.42 9.84
C GLN A 160 -10.97 -15.57 10.90
N GLU A 161 -10.44 -15.56 12.14
CA GLU A 161 -11.00 -14.74 13.21
C GLU A 161 -10.74 -13.24 12.96
N ILE A 162 -9.56 -12.91 12.44
CA ILE A 162 -9.19 -11.54 12.06
C ILE A 162 -10.12 -11.04 10.94
N ALA A 163 -10.31 -11.83 9.89
CA ALA A 163 -11.13 -11.48 8.74
C ALA A 163 -12.60 -11.22 9.11
N ASN A 164 -13.11 -11.90 10.14
CA ASN A 164 -14.48 -11.76 10.62
C ASN A 164 -14.69 -10.53 11.54
N VAL A 165 -13.65 -9.74 11.81
CA VAL A 165 -13.80 -8.52 12.61
C VAL A 165 -14.63 -7.49 11.86
N ALA A 166 -15.79 -7.14 12.43
CA ALA A 166 -16.68 -6.13 11.87
C ALA A 166 -15.96 -4.78 11.71
N GLY A 167 -16.08 -4.19 10.51
CA GLY A 167 -15.45 -2.91 10.18
C GLY A 167 -14.02 -3.01 9.65
N LEU A 168 -13.46 -4.22 9.53
CA LEU A 168 -12.24 -4.49 8.78
C LEU A 168 -12.57 -4.61 7.28
N ASP A 169 -11.82 -3.90 6.43
CA ASP A 169 -12.13 -3.83 5.00
C ASP A 169 -11.22 -4.73 4.15
N VAL A 170 -9.95 -4.94 4.53
CA VAL A 170 -8.96 -5.68 3.72
C VAL A 170 -7.95 -6.41 4.61
N LEU A 171 -7.60 -7.65 4.26
CA LEU A 171 -6.39 -8.31 4.76
C LEU A 171 -5.25 -8.04 3.80
N CYS A 172 -4.15 -7.50 4.29
CA CYS A 172 -2.93 -7.33 3.53
C CYS A 172 -1.92 -8.42 3.90
N LEU A 173 -1.26 -9.01 2.92
CA LEU A 173 -0.13 -9.90 3.13
C LEU A 173 1.17 -9.11 2.94
N GLY A 174 2.11 -9.25 3.87
CA GLY A 174 3.49 -8.79 3.72
C GLY A 174 4.40 -9.99 3.50
N PRO A 175 4.69 -10.39 2.24
CA PRO A 175 5.34 -11.67 1.96
C PRO A 175 6.79 -11.73 2.45
N ALA A 176 7.48 -10.59 2.47
CA ALA A 176 8.85 -10.50 2.96
C ALA A 176 8.93 -10.81 4.46
N ASP A 177 8.12 -10.14 5.28
CA ASP A 177 8.06 -10.40 6.73
C ASP A 177 7.52 -11.79 7.03
N LEU A 178 6.52 -12.27 6.28
CA LEU A 178 6.02 -13.64 6.43
C LEU A 178 7.12 -14.67 6.14
N ALA A 179 7.93 -14.46 5.11
CA ALA A 179 9.05 -15.34 4.80
C ALA A 179 10.10 -15.31 5.92
N VAL A 180 10.44 -14.13 6.45
CA VAL A 180 11.35 -13.99 7.60
C VAL A 180 10.83 -14.73 8.83
N ASN A 181 9.55 -14.54 9.18
CA ASN A 181 8.94 -15.15 10.36
C ASN A 181 8.73 -16.67 10.20
N CYS A 182 8.66 -17.18 8.97
CA CYS A 182 8.69 -18.61 8.68
C CYS A 182 10.12 -19.20 8.67
N GLY A 183 11.16 -18.39 8.85
CA GLY A 183 12.56 -18.85 8.82
C GLY A 183 13.17 -18.95 7.42
N HIS A 184 12.56 -18.32 6.42
CA HIS A 184 12.91 -18.41 4.99
C HIS A 184 13.24 -17.02 4.41
N LEU A 185 14.27 -16.36 4.95
CA LEU A 185 14.70 -15.04 4.48
C LEU A 185 14.95 -15.05 2.96
N HIS A 186 14.32 -14.10 2.24
CA HIS A 186 14.36 -13.95 0.78
C HIS A 186 13.72 -15.08 -0.04
N ASP A 187 13.04 -16.04 0.58
CA ASP A 187 12.35 -17.14 -0.11
C ASP A 187 10.84 -17.12 0.20
N ALA A 188 10.14 -16.15 -0.41
CA ALA A 188 8.69 -16.01 -0.27
C ALA A 188 7.91 -17.13 -0.99
N ASP A 189 8.56 -17.86 -1.89
CA ASP A 189 7.95 -18.97 -2.64
C ASP A 189 8.10 -20.32 -1.89
N HIS A 190 8.77 -20.32 -0.72
CA HIS A 190 8.91 -21.53 0.11
C HIS A 190 7.54 -22.12 0.49
N PRO A 191 7.33 -23.45 0.47
CA PRO A 191 6.04 -24.07 0.76
C PRO A 191 5.40 -23.67 2.10
N ALA A 192 6.20 -23.42 3.14
CA ALA A 192 5.71 -22.94 4.42
C ALA A 192 5.10 -21.53 4.34
N VAL A 193 5.70 -20.65 3.54
CA VAL A 193 5.21 -19.28 3.31
C VAL A 193 3.95 -19.31 2.46
N GLN A 194 3.95 -20.09 1.38
CA GLN A 194 2.79 -20.27 0.51
C GLN A 194 1.60 -20.89 1.26
N GLY A 195 1.85 -21.86 2.15
CA GLY A 195 0.80 -22.41 3.01
C GLY A 195 0.16 -21.37 3.93
N ALA A 196 0.95 -20.44 4.49
CA ALA A 196 0.41 -19.33 5.28
C ALA A 196 -0.35 -18.31 4.41
N VAL A 197 0.14 -18.01 3.20
CA VAL A 197 -0.57 -17.19 2.21
C VAL A 197 -1.94 -17.80 1.89
N ASP A 198 -2.00 -19.09 1.60
CA ASP A 198 -3.24 -19.81 1.27
C ASP A 198 -4.27 -19.74 2.41
N MET A 199 -3.83 -19.88 3.66
CA MET A 199 -4.72 -19.72 4.84
C MET A 199 -5.37 -18.33 4.86
N VAL A 200 -4.61 -17.27 4.58
CA VAL A 200 -5.13 -15.89 4.55
C VAL A 200 -6.10 -15.70 3.40
N PHE A 201 -5.78 -16.21 2.21
CA PHE A 201 -6.70 -16.17 1.07
C PHE A 201 -8.00 -16.93 1.34
N GLN A 202 -7.94 -18.09 1.98
CA GLN A 202 -9.12 -18.86 2.36
C GLN A 202 -9.97 -18.13 3.40
N ALA A 203 -9.34 -17.54 4.41
CA ALA A 203 -10.01 -16.76 5.46
C ALA A 203 -10.72 -15.54 4.88
N ALA A 204 -10.02 -14.75 4.05
CA ALA A 204 -10.56 -13.56 3.41
C ALA A 204 -11.77 -13.90 2.52
N ARG A 205 -11.64 -14.96 1.71
CA ARG A 205 -12.74 -15.46 0.85
C ARG A 205 -13.95 -15.87 1.66
N SER A 206 -13.75 -16.56 2.78
CA SER A 206 -14.83 -17.01 3.67
C SER A 206 -15.53 -15.86 4.38
N ALA A 207 -14.79 -14.80 4.73
CA ALA A 207 -15.33 -13.58 5.35
C ALA A 207 -15.92 -12.59 4.33
N GLY A 208 -15.66 -12.78 3.04
CA GLY A 208 -16.13 -11.87 1.99
C GLY A 208 -15.36 -10.55 1.92
N ILE A 209 -14.11 -10.52 2.39
CA ILE A 209 -13.22 -9.34 2.29
C ILE A 209 -12.07 -9.62 1.32
N PRO A 210 -11.59 -8.60 0.59
CA PRO A 210 -10.49 -8.75 -0.36
C PRO A 210 -9.14 -8.99 0.31
N VAL A 211 -8.23 -9.59 -0.45
CA VAL A 211 -6.80 -9.67 -0.11
C VAL A 211 -6.02 -8.59 -0.84
N CYS A 212 -5.14 -7.93 -0.09
CA CYS A 212 -4.09 -7.04 -0.56
C CYS A 212 -2.74 -7.73 -0.57
N MET A 213 -1.99 -7.64 -1.68
CA MET A 213 -0.64 -8.20 -1.77
C MET A 213 0.16 -7.48 -2.87
N GLY A 214 1.47 -7.35 -2.65
CA GLY A 214 2.40 -6.79 -3.63
C GLY A 214 3.32 -7.84 -4.23
N ARG A 215 3.46 -7.81 -5.57
CA ARG A 215 4.51 -8.54 -6.30
C ARG A 215 4.84 -7.74 -7.56
N TYR A 216 5.97 -7.04 -7.54
CA TYR A 216 6.30 -6.04 -8.55
C TYR A 216 6.85 -6.64 -9.85
N GLU A 217 7.70 -7.66 -9.72
CA GLU A 217 8.39 -8.28 -10.83
C GLU A 217 8.34 -9.82 -10.75
N PRO A 218 8.25 -10.51 -11.90
CA PRO A 218 7.90 -9.95 -13.22
C PRO A 218 6.47 -9.41 -13.24
N ALA A 219 6.10 -8.58 -14.23
CA ALA A 219 4.74 -8.04 -14.32
C ALA A 219 3.63 -9.12 -14.35
N SER A 220 3.94 -10.32 -14.85
CA SER A 220 3.03 -11.47 -14.81
C SER A 220 2.64 -11.88 -13.39
N ALA A 221 3.49 -11.63 -12.39
CA ALA A 221 3.20 -11.92 -11.00
C ALA A 221 1.93 -11.24 -10.49
N GLN A 222 1.60 -10.04 -11.01
CA GLN A 222 0.38 -9.33 -10.63
C GLN A 222 -0.87 -10.01 -11.19
N ARG A 223 -0.77 -10.64 -12.37
CA ARG A 223 -1.84 -11.46 -12.93
C ARG A 223 -2.10 -12.67 -12.02
N ASP A 224 -1.03 -13.37 -11.62
CA ASP A 224 -1.13 -14.54 -10.74
C ASP A 224 -1.84 -14.20 -9.42
N LEU A 225 -1.54 -13.03 -8.83
CA LEU A 225 -2.24 -12.54 -7.63
C LEU A 225 -3.75 -12.40 -7.85
N VAL A 226 -4.17 -11.80 -8.96
CA VAL A 226 -5.58 -11.59 -9.28
C VAL A 226 -6.30 -12.90 -9.56
N GLU A 227 -5.65 -13.83 -10.26
CA GLU A 227 -6.14 -15.18 -10.53
C GLU A 227 -6.33 -15.99 -9.25
N ASN A 228 -5.44 -15.83 -8.26
CA ASN A 228 -5.57 -16.45 -6.93
C ASN A 228 -6.62 -15.78 -6.03
N GLY A 229 -7.13 -14.61 -6.42
CA GLY A 229 -8.26 -13.95 -5.78
C GLY A 229 -7.93 -12.60 -5.13
N ALA A 230 -6.71 -12.08 -5.29
CA ALA A 230 -6.39 -10.75 -4.80
C ALA A 230 -7.21 -9.70 -5.56
N ARG A 231 -7.68 -8.68 -4.85
CA ARG A 231 -8.42 -7.55 -5.44
C ARG A 231 -7.84 -6.21 -5.08
N PHE A 232 -6.80 -6.18 -4.26
CA PHE A 232 -6.00 -5.01 -3.98
C PHE A 232 -4.54 -5.35 -4.30
N VAL A 233 -4.02 -4.82 -5.39
CA VAL A 233 -2.69 -5.17 -5.90
C VAL A 233 -1.76 -3.99 -5.70
N ILE A 234 -0.70 -4.22 -4.93
CA ILE A 234 0.39 -3.27 -4.80
C ILE A 234 1.29 -3.46 -6.01
N ALA A 235 1.00 -2.69 -7.05
CA ALA A 235 1.53 -2.86 -8.39
C ALA A 235 2.87 -2.16 -8.60
N SER A 236 3.21 -1.18 -7.75
CA SER A 236 4.42 -0.40 -7.89
C SER A 236 4.93 0.11 -6.54
N ASP A 237 6.19 0.51 -6.52
CA ASP A 237 6.91 1.07 -5.39
C ASP A 237 7.90 2.11 -5.94
N ASP A 238 7.89 3.32 -5.38
CA ASP A 238 8.68 4.45 -5.87
C ASP A 238 10.20 4.22 -5.76
N LEU A 239 10.66 3.56 -4.71
CA LEU A 239 12.06 3.17 -4.52
C LEU A 239 12.50 2.16 -5.59
N VAL A 240 11.70 1.12 -5.82
CA VAL A 240 11.97 0.10 -6.84
C VAL A 240 12.01 0.73 -8.23
N VAL A 241 11.03 1.56 -8.58
CA VAL A 241 10.95 2.23 -9.88
C VAL A 241 12.12 3.18 -10.08
N LEU A 242 12.44 4.02 -9.09
CA LEU A 242 13.54 4.98 -9.21
C LEU A 242 14.88 4.27 -9.36
N ARG A 243 15.16 3.25 -8.53
CA ARG A 243 16.39 2.47 -8.61
C ARG A 243 16.52 1.76 -9.95
N SER A 244 15.52 0.96 -10.32
CA SER A 244 15.55 0.15 -11.56
C SER A 244 15.64 1.02 -12.81
N GLY A 245 14.92 2.14 -12.86
CA GLY A 245 14.96 3.10 -13.96
C GLY A 245 16.35 3.74 -14.13
N LEU A 246 16.97 4.20 -13.04
CA LEU A 246 18.31 4.80 -13.09
C LEU A 246 19.38 3.77 -13.49
N GLU A 247 19.34 2.57 -12.90
CA GLU A 247 20.26 1.47 -13.26
C GLU A 247 20.07 1.01 -14.70
N GLY A 248 18.84 0.97 -15.19
CA GLY A 248 18.48 0.68 -16.58
C GLY A 248 19.10 1.70 -17.55
N HIS A 249 18.81 2.99 -17.34
CA HIS A 249 19.37 4.05 -18.18
C HIS A 249 20.91 4.05 -18.19
N LEU A 250 21.56 3.84 -17.04
CA LEU A 250 23.02 3.76 -16.98
C LEU A 250 23.57 2.55 -17.74
N ARG A 251 22.92 1.40 -17.62
CA ARG A 251 23.30 0.17 -18.33
C ARG A 251 23.22 0.36 -19.85
N ASP A 252 22.15 0.99 -20.32
CA ASP A 252 21.92 1.24 -21.74
C ASP A 252 22.88 2.30 -22.29
N ALA A 253 23.14 3.36 -21.53
CA ALA A 253 24.15 4.36 -21.88
C ALA A 253 25.56 3.76 -21.97
N ARG A 254 25.94 2.87 -21.03
CA ARG A 254 27.24 2.18 -21.10
C ARG A 254 27.33 1.27 -22.33
N LYS A 255 26.28 0.49 -22.61
CA LYS A 255 26.23 -0.36 -23.81
C LYS A 255 26.34 0.43 -25.11
N SER A 256 25.62 1.56 -25.22
CA SER A 256 25.64 2.38 -26.44
C SER A 256 27.00 3.03 -26.68
N VAL A 257 27.66 3.53 -25.62
CA VAL A 257 29.00 4.12 -25.71
C VAL A 257 30.08 3.07 -26.00
N THR A 258 30.04 1.91 -25.34
CA THR A 258 30.99 0.81 -25.65
C THR A 258 30.82 0.32 -27.09
N GLY A 259 29.60 0.24 -27.60
CA GLY A 259 29.32 -0.06 -29.01
C GLY A 259 29.89 1.00 -29.97
N ALA A 260 29.74 2.28 -29.64
CA ALA A 260 30.28 3.38 -30.44
C ALA A 260 31.83 3.41 -30.46
N LEU A 261 32.47 3.16 -29.33
CA LEU A 261 33.94 3.16 -29.21
C LEU A 261 34.59 1.94 -29.87
N SER A 262 33.92 0.78 -29.87
CA SER A 262 34.40 -0.44 -30.54
C SER A 262 34.17 -0.45 -32.06
N GLY A 263 33.14 0.26 -32.55
CA GLY A 263 32.88 0.44 -33.99
C GLY A 263 33.72 1.53 -34.67
N GLY A 264 34.52 2.30 -33.91
CA GLY A 264 35.36 3.40 -34.40
C GLY A 264 36.76 3.00 -34.87
N ALA A 265 37.19 1.76 -34.65
CA ALA A 265 38.42 1.23 -35.25
C ALA A 265 38.17 0.84 -36.72
N ARG A 266 37.91 1.83 -37.58
CA ARG A 266 38.08 1.64 -39.02
C ARG A 266 39.58 1.42 -39.26
N GLU A 267 39.92 0.30 -39.87
CA GLU A 267 41.23 0.07 -40.47
C GLU A 267 41.63 1.31 -41.27
N GLU A 268 42.69 1.99 -40.83
CA GLU A 268 43.48 2.83 -41.72
C GLU A 268 44.08 1.89 -42.78
N THR A 269 43.33 1.66 -43.85
CA THR A 269 43.90 1.16 -45.10
C THR A 269 44.91 2.20 -45.57
N ARG A 270 46.18 2.00 -45.21
CA ARG A 270 47.31 2.68 -45.84
C ARG A 270 47.25 2.37 -47.34
N PRO A 271 47.21 3.38 -48.24
CA PRO A 271 47.42 3.11 -49.64
C PRO A 271 48.86 2.62 -49.80
N SER A 272 49.02 1.50 -50.48
CA SER A 272 50.32 1.08 -50.98
C SER A 272 50.66 1.98 -52.18
N TYR A 273 51.90 2.47 -52.19
CA TYR A 273 52.62 3.26 -53.20
C TYR A 273 52.51 4.78 -53.10
#